data_AF-A0A9W9DJV1-F1
#
_entry.id   AF-A0A9W9DJV1-F1
#
_cell.length_a   1.000
_cell.length_b   1.000
_cell.length_c   1.000
_cell.angle_alpha   90.00
_cell.angle_beta   90.00
_cell.angle_gamma   90.00
#
_symmetry.space_group_name_H-M   'P 1'
#
loop_
_entity.id
_entity.type
_entity.pdbx_description
1 polymer ?
#
loop_
_entity_poly.entity_id
_entity_poly.type
_entity_poly.pdbx_seq_one_letter_code
_entity_poly.pdbx_strand_id
1 'polypeptide(L)'
;MFSLAVAVVLPLFLQSVSAQSCTRNYTVQDGDTCDSISTAQNVSTYQLAAVNSGVVDSTCSNLQPGASLCLGYEGEDCTSTYTVVAQDTCDSIYDAYGINATLLYGNNPQIDSACDNIYVGEVLCVASTIAAPPAGSASVNTAIPSTATAAASATPTTSSSAISITVASSSVALPVVTTSTLTSFSATSSTFTSVAASSSSSSDDGDDDDLPYCDEL
;
A
#
# COMPACT_ATOMS: atom_id res chain seq x y z
N MET A 1 -35.90 -60.14 20.38
CA MET A 1 -36.28 -58.72 20.57
C MET A 1 -35.40 -58.15 21.67
N PHE A 2 -34.30 -57.46 21.36
CA PHE A 2 -33.69 -56.46 22.25
C PHE A 2 -32.80 -55.58 21.37
N SER A 3 -33.37 -54.47 20.92
CA SER A 3 -32.64 -53.39 20.24
C SER A 3 -32.09 -52.46 21.31
N LEU A 4 -30.77 -52.40 21.45
CA LEU A 4 -30.09 -51.44 22.31
C LEU A 4 -29.87 -50.15 21.50
N ALA A 5 -30.67 -49.12 21.78
CA ALA A 5 -30.43 -47.78 21.27
C ALA A 5 -29.39 -47.09 22.16
N VAL A 6 -28.19 -46.84 21.61
CA VAL A 6 -27.15 -46.02 22.25
C VAL A 6 -27.44 -44.57 21.90
N ALA A 7 -27.82 -43.77 22.90
CA ALA A 7 -28.01 -42.33 22.75
C ALA A 7 -26.65 -41.63 22.78
N VAL A 8 -26.19 -41.15 21.62
CA VAL A 8 -25.00 -40.30 21.48
C VAL A 8 -25.41 -38.88 21.87
N VAL A 9 -24.99 -38.42 23.04
CA VAL A 9 -25.21 -37.04 23.51
C VAL A 9 -24.10 -36.17 22.91
N LEU A 10 -24.42 -35.40 21.87
CA LEU A 10 -23.47 -34.50 21.22
C LEU A 10 -23.27 -33.25 22.09
N PRO A 11 -22.03 -32.92 22.51
CA PRO A 11 -21.78 -31.70 23.26
C PRO A 11 -21.96 -30.48 22.37
N LEU A 12 -22.89 -29.60 22.75
CA LEU A 12 -23.02 -28.24 22.21
C LEU A 12 -21.84 -27.40 22.71
N PHE A 13 -20.77 -27.36 21.92
CA PHE A 13 -19.71 -26.36 22.09
C PHE A 13 -20.26 -24.99 21.66
N LEU A 14 -20.65 -24.17 22.63
CA LEU A 14 -20.90 -22.75 22.42
C LEU A 14 -19.54 -22.08 22.17
N GLN A 15 -19.24 -21.76 20.91
CA GLN A 15 -18.09 -20.92 20.59
C GLN A 15 -18.40 -19.47 20.97
N SER A 16 -17.68 -18.96 21.97
CA SER A 16 -17.74 -17.56 22.36
C SER A 16 -17.13 -16.71 21.24
N VAL A 17 -17.96 -16.12 20.38
CA VAL A 17 -17.50 -15.04 19.49
C VAL A 17 -17.28 -13.82 20.38
N SER A 18 -16.03 -13.55 20.74
CA SER A 18 -15.64 -12.29 21.37
C SER A 18 -15.82 -11.18 20.36
N ALA A 19 -16.73 -10.24 20.63
CA ALA A 19 -16.82 -9.00 19.87
C ALA A 19 -15.49 -8.25 19.99
N GLN A 20 -14.79 -8.03 18.89
CA GLN A 20 -13.56 -7.25 18.89
C GLN A 20 -13.86 -5.80 19.29
N SER A 21 -13.06 -5.26 20.20
CA SER A 21 -13.17 -3.90 20.73
C SER A 21 -12.56 -2.91 19.74
N CYS A 22 -13.37 -1.97 19.24
CA CYS A 22 -12.84 -0.87 18.44
C CYS A 22 -11.96 0.04 19.30
N THR A 23 -10.71 0.26 18.87
CA THR A 23 -9.72 1.06 19.63
C THR A 23 -9.74 2.53 19.21
N ARG A 24 -9.99 2.81 17.92
CA ARG A 24 -10.02 4.16 17.35
C ARG A 24 -11.28 4.36 16.53
N ASN A 25 -11.98 5.47 16.76
CA ASN A 25 -13.18 5.82 16.02
C ASN A 25 -12.95 7.10 15.20
N TYR A 26 -13.62 7.18 14.06
CA TYR A 26 -13.66 8.36 13.21
C TYR A 26 -15.09 8.71 12.83
N THR A 27 -15.42 10.00 12.77
CA THR A 27 -16.73 10.46 12.29
C THR A 27 -16.58 11.00 10.89
N VAL A 28 -17.28 10.39 9.93
CA VAL A 28 -17.27 10.77 8.52
C VAL A 28 -17.68 12.23 8.37
N GLN A 29 -16.88 12.99 7.61
CA GLN A 29 -17.14 14.37 7.24
C GLN A 29 -17.71 14.46 5.82
N ASP A 30 -18.26 15.63 5.48
CA ASP A 30 -18.74 15.90 4.13
C ASP A 30 -17.57 15.93 3.14
N GLY A 31 -17.68 15.14 2.06
CA GLY A 31 -16.63 15.00 1.05
C GLY A 31 -15.57 13.92 1.32
N ASP A 32 -15.67 13.20 2.45
CA ASP A 32 -14.75 12.11 2.75
C ASP A 32 -14.91 10.92 1.78
N THR A 33 -13.76 10.36 1.40
CA THR A 33 -13.63 9.03 0.77
C THR A 33 -12.83 8.10 1.69
N CYS A 34 -12.94 6.78 1.51
CA CYS A 34 -12.09 5.84 2.28
C CYS A 34 -10.61 6.19 2.17
N ASP A 35 -10.08 6.48 0.97
CA ASP A 35 -8.66 6.79 0.80
C ASP A 35 -8.25 8.09 1.51
N SER A 36 -9.12 9.11 1.51
CA SER A 36 -8.85 10.36 2.23
C SER A 36 -8.86 10.17 3.74
N ILE A 37 -9.79 9.36 4.27
CA ILE A 37 -9.85 9.00 5.68
C ILE A 37 -8.62 8.18 6.04
N SER A 38 -8.31 7.15 5.25
CA SER A 38 -7.15 6.27 5.42
C SER A 38 -5.85 7.05 5.52
N THR A 39 -5.65 7.99 4.58
CA THR A 39 -4.46 8.83 4.54
C THR A 39 -4.41 9.77 5.75
N ALA A 40 -5.53 10.42 6.10
CA ALA A 40 -5.58 11.37 7.20
C ALA A 40 -5.47 10.72 8.59
N GLN A 41 -5.97 9.49 8.73
CA GLN A 41 -6.07 8.79 10.01
C GLN A 41 -5.01 7.70 10.21
N ASN A 42 -4.07 7.55 9.28
CA ASN A 42 -3.05 6.49 9.27
C ASN A 42 -3.69 5.12 9.54
N VAL A 43 -4.58 4.72 8.63
CA VAL A 43 -5.19 3.40 8.59
C VAL A 43 -5.11 2.91 7.14
N SER A 44 -4.84 1.62 6.92
CA SER A 44 -4.85 1.10 5.55
C SER A 44 -6.28 1.09 5.00
N THR A 45 -6.44 1.33 3.69
CA THR A 45 -7.75 1.28 3.04
C THR A 45 -8.41 -0.08 3.22
N TYR A 46 -7.62 -1.16 3.20
CA TYR A 46 -8.08 -2.50 3.52
C TYR A 46 -8.61 -2.63 4.96
N GLN A 47 -7.85 -2.20 5.97
CA GLN A 47 -8.26 -2.33 7.36
C GLN A 47 -9.55 -1.54 7.61
N LEU A 48 -9.64 -0.31 7.07
CA LEU A 48 -10.85 0.49 7.17
C LEU A 48 -12.06 -0.24 6.58
N ALA A 49 -11.93 -0.86 5.41
CA ALA A 49 -13.01 -1.61 4.78
C ALA A 49 -13.34 -2.91 5.53
N ALA A 50 -12.33 -3.67 5.97
CA ALA A 50 -12.46 -4.93 6.68
C ALA A 50 -13.19 -4.78 8.02
N VAL A 51 -12.78 -3.80 8.82
CA VAL A 51 -13.34 -3.52 10.13
C VAL A 51 -14.80 -3.01 10.03
N ASN A 52 -15.16 -2.36 8.91
CA ASN A 52 -16.48 -1.76 8.71
C ASN A 52 -17.33 -2.46 7.65
N SER A 53 -17.07 -3.74 7.34
CA SER A 53 -17.72 -4.46 6.22
C SER A 53 -19.24 -4.57 6.30
N GLY A 54 -19.82 -4.37 7.49
CA GLY A 54 -21.28 -4.36 7.70
C GLY A 54 -21.93 -3.00 7.45
N VAL A 55 -21.15 -1.92 7.34
CA VAL A 55 -21.64 -0.54 7.19
C VAL A 55 -21.03 0.19 5.99
N VAL A 56 -19.83 -0.16 5.55
CA VAL A 56 -19.18 0.35 4.33
C VAL A 56 -19.20 -0.76 3.27
N ASP A 57 -19.62 -0.41 2.06
CA ASP A 57 -19.62 -1.31 0.92
C ASP A 57 -18.20 -1.54 0.37
N SER A 58 -18.03 -2.57 -0.45
CA SER A 58 -16.73 -2.95 -1.04
C SER A 58 -16.07 -1.87 -1.90
N THR A 59 -16.83 -0.89 -2.37
CA THR A 59 -16.37 0.23 -3.21
C THR A 59 -16.22 1.53 -2.42
N CYS A 60 -16.49 1.50 -1.10
CA CYS A 60 -16.59 2.66 -0.24
C CYS A 60 -17.48 3.80 -0.80
N SER A 61 -18.57 3.43 -1.48
CA SER A 61 -19.44 4.40 -2.17
C SER A 61 -20.57 4.95 -1.31
N ASN A 62 -20.81 4.32 -0.16
CA ASN A 62 -21.97 4.58 0.69
C ASN A 62 -21.65 5.34 1.99
N LEU A 63 -20.48 6.00 2.09
CA LEU A 63 -20.16 6.83 3.25
C LEU A 63 -21.20 7.94 3.46
N GLN A 64 -21.65 8.11 4.70
CA GLN A 64 -22.61 9.13 5.09
C GLN A 64 -21.99 10.06 6.13
N PRO A 65 -21.98 11.39 5.93
CA PRO A 65 -21.50 12.32 6.94
C PRO A 65 -22.19 12.13 8.29
N GLY A 66 -21.41 12.14 9.37
CA GLY A 66 -21.86 11.85 10.73
C GLY A 66 -21.87 10.37 11.13
N ALA A 67 -21.64 9.44 10.19
CA ALA A 67 -21.46 8.02 10.53
C ALA A 67 -20.16 7.81 11.32
N SER A 68 -20.20 6.92 12.32
CA SER A 68 -19.01 6.51 13.07
C SER A 68 -18.40 5.26 12.45
N LEU A 69 -17.14 5.36 12.01
CA LEU A 69 -16.34 4.25 11.52
C LEU A 69 -15.34 3.83 12.59
N CYS A 70 -15.08 2.52 12.65
CA CYS A 70 -13.99 2.00 13.44
C CYS A 70 -12.70 1.94 12.59
N LEU A 71 -11.60 2.48 13.10
CA LEU A 71 -10.33 2.54 12.38
C LEU A 71 -9.45 1.33 12.64
N GLY A 72 -9.66 0.59 13.73
CA GLY A 72 -8.85 -0.58 14.09
C GLY A 72 -9.34 -1.24 15.38
N TYR A 73 -9.12 -2.56 15.47
CA TYR A 73 -9.46 -3.34 16.65
C TYR A 73 -8.25 -3.45 17.60
N GLU A 74 -8.51 -3.82 18.85
CA GLU A 74 -7.43 -4.11 19.80
C GLU A 74 -6.54 -5.25 19.28
N GLY A 75 -5.26 -4.95 19.06
CA GLY A 75 -4.28 -5.91 18.50
C GLY A 75 -4.26 -5.98 16.97
N GLU A 76 -5.20 -5.33 16.29
CA GLU A 76 -5.32 -5.28 14.82
C GLU A 76 -5.55 -3.83 14.38
N ASP A 77 -4.55 -2.97 14.65
CA ASP A 77 -4.55 -1.56 14.26
C ASP A 77 -3.21 -1.15 13.63
N CYS A 78 -3.11 -1.27 12.31
CA CYS A 78 -1.95 -0.80 11.58
C CYS A 78 -1.92 0.73 11.44
N THR A 79 -0.96 1.34 12.14
CA THR A 79 -0.72 2.80 12.12
C THR A 79 0.50 3.22 11.30
N SER A 80 1.33 2.25 10.87
CA SER A 80 2.44 2.49 9.94
C SER A 80 1.93 2.29 8.52
N THR A 81 1.61 3.39 7.84
CA THR A 81 0.96 3.35 6.53
C THR A 81 1.76 4.08 5.44
N TYR A 82 1.53 3.67 4.20
CA TYR A 82 2.08 4.30 3.00
C TYR A 82 0.97 4.55 1.99
N THR A 83 0.94 5.73 1.37
CA THR A 83 0.02 6.06 0.28
C THR A 83 0.72 5.78 -1.05
N VAL A 84 0.15 4.87 -1.84
CA VAL A 84 0.66 4.47 -3.15
C VAL A 84 0.66 5.67 -4.10
N VAL A 85 1.79 5.87 -4.79
CA VAL A 85 1.97 6.89 -5.81
C VAL A 85 2.20 6.27 -7.19
N ALA A 86 2.32 7.13 -8.21
CA ALA A 86 2.57 6.69 -9.57
C ALA A 86 3.89 5.92 -9.67
N GLN A 87 3.87 4.82 -10.42
CA GLN A 87 5.01 3.93 -10.67
C GLN A 87 5.51 3.11 -9.47
N ASP A 88 4.74 3.05 -8.39
CA ASP A 88 5.04 2.11 -7.31
C ASP A 88 4.79 0.67 -7.74
N THR A 89 5.64 -0.23 -7.23
CA THR A 89 5.45 -1.68 -7.23
C THR A 89 5.50 -2.18 -5.79
N CYS A 90 4.99 -3.39 -5.52
CA CYS A 90 5.16 -4.00 -4.19
C CYS A 90 6.64 -4.06 -3.79
N ASP A 91 7.53 -4.41 -4.73
CA ASP A 91 8.98 -4.50 -4.50
C ASP A 91 9.56 -3.18 -4.03
N SER A 92 9.27 -2.08 -4.74
CA SER A 92 9.77 -0.76 -4.35
C SER A 92 9.26 -0.33 -2.98
N ILE A 93 8.02 -0.70 -2.63
CA ILE A 93 7.42 -0.35 -1.34
C ILE A 93 8.06 -1.14 -0.20
N TYR A 94 8.09 -2.48 -0.26
CA TYR A 94 8.62 -3.24 0.87
C TYR A 94 10.13 -3.02 1.06
N ASP A 95 10.89 -2.78 -0.01
CA ASP A 95 12.31 -2.41 0.08
C ASP A 95 12.50 -1.03 0.73
N ALA A 96 11.70 -0.04 0.35
CA ALA A 96 11.77 1.32 0.93
C ALA A 96 11.47 1.33 2.43
N TYR A 97 10.61 0.43 2.89
CA TYR A 97 10.23 0.29 4.31
C TYR A 97 11.03 -0.77 5.07
N GLY A 98 11.94 -1.48 4.40
CA GLY A 98 12.76 -2.53 5.02
C GLY A 98 11.95 -3.70 5.56
N ILE A 99 10.81 -4.01 4.95
CA ILE A 99 9.97 -5.17 5.27
C ILE A 99 10.09 -6.21 4.14
N ASN A 100 9.71 -7.47 4.40
CA ASN A 100 9.67 -8.48 3.36
C ASN A 100 8.27 -8.56 2.72
N ALA A 101 8.19 -9.09 1.50
CA ALA A 101 6.95 -9.39 0.80
C ALA A 101 5.88 -10.06 1.70
N THR A 102 6.26 -11.07 2.50
CA THR A 102 5.31 -11.74 3.41
C THR A 102 4.61 -10.79 4.38
N LEU A 103 5.33 -9.78 4.90
CA LEU A 103 4.74 -8.79 5.79
C LEU A 103 3.83 -7.82 5.03
N LEU A 104 4.23 -7.40 3.83
CA LEU A 104 3.41 -6.52 3.00
C LEU A 104 2.09 -7.21 2.62
N TYR A 105 2.13 -8.42 2.07
CA TYR A 105 0.93 -9.16 1.69
C TYR A 105 0.09 -9.60 2.90
N GLY A 106 0.73 -9.96 4.01
CA GLY A 106 0.02 -10.33 5.24
C GLY A 106 -0.74 -9.15 5.86
N ASN A 107 -0.19 -7.94 5.76
CA ASN A 107 -0.85 -6.72 6.22
C ASN A 107 -1.80 -6.11 5.20
N ASN A 108 -1.73 -6.53 3.94
CA ASN A 108 -2.56 -6.03 2.84
C ASN A 108 -3.11 -7.22 2.02
N PRO A 109 -4.00 -8.04 2.60
CA PRO A 109 -4.46 -9.27 1.96
C PRO A 109 -5.33 -9.04 0.72
N GLN A 110 -5.70 -7.79 0.43
CA GLN A 110 -6.36 -7.44 -0.82
C GLN A 110 -5.40 -7.42 -2.02
N ILE A 111 -4.08 -7.27 -1.79
CA ILE A 111 -3.10 -7.25 -2.87
C ILE A 111 -2.96 -8.68 -3.41
N ASP A 112 -3.10 -8.83 -4.72
CA ASP A 112 -2.89 -10.13 -5.36
C ASP A 112 -1.39 -10.46 -5.53
N SER A 113 -1.11 -11.69 -5.93
CA SER A 113 0.27 -12.15 -6.11
C SER A 113 1.02 -11.42 -7.23
N ALA A 114 0.31 -10.81 -8.19
CA ALA A 114 0.93 -10.04 -9.26
C ALA A 114 1.22 -8.59 -8.85
N CYS A 115 0.60 -8.12 -7.76
CA CYS A 115 0.65 -6.73 -7.30
C CYS A 115 0.27 -5.72 -8.41
N ASP A 116 -0.62 -6.10 -9.32
CA ASP A 116 -1.11 -5.23 -10.39
C ASP A 116 -2.44 -4.55 -10.03
N ASN A 117 -3.02 -4.90 -8.88
CA ASN A 117 -4.27 -4.35 -8.37
C ASN A 117 -4.12 -3.15 -7.43
N ILE A 118 -2.89 -2.66 -7.18
CA ILE A 118 -2.67 -1.42 -6.41
C ILE A 118 -2.85 -0.17 -7.27
N TYR A 119 -3.35 0.89 -6.66
CA TYR A 119 -3.67 2.14 -7.38
C TYR A 119 -3.20 3.39 -6.64
N VAL A 120 -2.99 4.46 -7.41
CA VAL A 120 -2.55 5.75 -6.85
C VAL A 120 -3.59 6.27 -5.87
N GLY A 121 -3.15 6.57 -4.64
CA GLY A 121 -3.99 7.02 -3.53
C GLY A 121 -4.42 5.92 -2.57
N GLU A 122 -4.24 4.64 -2.91
CA GLU A 122 -4.50 3.54 -1.97
C GLU A 122 -3.53 3.62 -0.79
N VAL A 123 -4.03 3.36 0.44
CA VAL A 123 -3.20 3.37 1.64
C VAL A 123 -2.92 1.95 2.10
N LEU A 124 -1.64 1.57 2.09
CA LEU A 124 -1.16 0.25 2.49
C LEU A 124 -0.59 0.28 3.90
N CYS A 125 -0.76 -0.83 4.61
CA CYS A 125 -0.08 -1.07 5.88
C CYS A 125 1.35 -1.58 5.63
N VAL A 126 2.34 -0.87 6.14
CA VAL A 126 3.78 -1.16 5.97
C VAL A 126 4.46 -1.46 7.31
N ALA A 127 3.68 -1.94 8.29
CA ALA A 127 4.21 -2.33 9.59
C ALA A 127 5.18 -3.52 9.47
N SER A 128 6.21 -3.54 10.33
CA SER A 128 7.19 -4.63 10.40
C SER A 128 6.68 -5.90 11.10
N THR A 129 5.39 -5.91 11.47
CA THR A 129 4.67 -7.04 12.07
C THR A 129 3.26 -7.10 11.48
N ILE A 130 2.59 -8.26 11.58
CA ILE A 130 1.17 -8.36 11.20
C ILE A 130 0.33 -7.57 12.21
N ALA A 131 -0.33 -6.52 11.72
CA ALA A 131 -1.15 -5.59 12.48
C ALA A 131 -2.49 -5.29 11.81
N ALA A 132 -2.70 -5.71 10.57
CA ALA A 132 -3.99 -5.63 9.91
C ALA A 132 -4.84 -6.88 10.20
N PRO A 133 -6.18 -6.79 10.11
CA PRO A 133 -7.07 -7.95 10.19
C PRO A 133 -6.69 -9.03 9.16
N PRO A 134 -6.79 -10.33 9.50
CA PRO A 134 -6.45 -11.38 8.55
C PRO A 134 -7.46 -11.47 7.40
N ALA A 135 -7.01 -12.06 6.28
CA ALA A 135 -7.84 -12.33 5.12
C ALA A 135 -9.11 -13.10 5.52
N GLY A 136 -10.28 -12.60 5.09
CA GLY A 136 -11.57 -13.26 5.33
C GLY A 136 -12.19 -13.02 6.72
N SER A 137 -11.54 -12.25 7.62
CA SER A 137 -12.17 -11.77 8.86
C SER A 137 -13.44 -10.96 8.61
N ALA A 138 -13.58 -10.45 7.40
CA ALA A 138 -14.82 -9.94 6.83
C ALA A 138 -14.88 -10.32 5.34
N SER A 139 -16.09 -10.60 4.83
CA SER A 139 -16.34 -10.73 3.38
C SER A 139 -16.15 -9.39 2.70
N VAL A 140 -14.91 -8.94 2.55
CA VAL A 140 -14.58 -7.70 1.86
C VAL A 140 -13.63 -8.04 0.73
N ASN A 141 -14.22 -8.24 -0.45
CA ASN A 141 -13.50 -7.93 -1.66
C ASN A 141 -13.47 -6.40 -1.72
N THR A 142 -12.39 -5.77 -1.27
CA THR A 142 -12.18 -4.33 -1.53
C THR A 142 -12.02 -4.22 -3.04
N ALA A 143 -13.06 -3.74 -3.73
CA ALA A 143 -13.01 -3.59 -5.16
C ALA A 143 -12.15 -2.35 -5.46
N ILE A 144 -11.32 -2.44 -6.50
CA ILE A 144 -10.60 -1.27 -7.01
C ILE A 144 -11.64 -0.21 -7.41
N PRO A 145 -11.56 1.03 -6.92
CA PRO A 145 -12.49 2.08 -7.30
C PRO A 145 -12.50 2.26 -8.83
N SER A 146 -13.67 2.41 -9.45
CA SER A 146 -13.77 2.52 -10.93
C SER A 146 -13.06 3.74 -11.51
N THR A 147 -12.81 4.75 -10.67
CA THR A 147 -12.07 5.98 -11.00
C THR A 147 -10.58 5.91 -10.66
N ALA A 148 -10.12 4.80 -10.07
CA ALA A 148 -8.73 4.66 -9.65
C ALA A 148 -7.79 4.54 -10.86
N THR A 149 -6.61 5.15 -10.74
CA THR A 149 -5.54 4.99 -11.72
C THR A 149 -4.55 3.96 -11.19
N ALA A 150 -4.37 2.85 -11.91
CA ALA A 150 -3.42 1.80 -11.53
C ALA A 150 -1.99 2.38 -11.39
N ALA A 151 -1.27 1.95 -10.35
CA ALA A 151 0.05 2.52 -10.01
C ALA A 151 1.06 2.35 -11.16
N ALA A 152 1.15 1.14 -11.73
CA ALA A 152 2.07 0.81 -12.84
C ALA A 152 1.71 1.47 -14.19
N SER A 153 0.49 1.96 -14.35
CA SER A 153 0.02 2.64 -15.57
C SER A 153 0.07 4.17 -15.44
N ALA A 154 0.27 4.68 -14.22
CA ALA A 154 0.27 6.10 -13.94
C ALA A 154 1.51 6.77 -14.53
N THR A 155 1.32 7.57 -15.58
CA THR A 155 2.35 8.51 -16.03
C THR A 155 2.44 9.65 -15.00
N PRO A 156 3.62 10.02 -14.49
CA PRO A 156 3.72 11.08 -13.50
C PRO A 156 3.15 12.39 -14.04
N THR A 157 2.05 12.86 -13.44
CA THR A 157 1.50 14.18 -13.71
C THR A 157 2.38 15.23 -13.03
N THR A 158 3.40 15.73 -13.74
CA THR A 158 3.97 17.03 -13.43
C THR A 158 2.89 18.09 -13.66
N SER A 159 2.11 18.37 -12.61
CA SER A 159 1.23 19.54 -12.55
C SER A 159 2.10 20.78 -12.44
N SER A 160 2.67 21.21 -13.58
CA SER A 160 3.29 22.51 -13.71
C SER A 160 2.19 23.57 -13.66
N SER A 161 1.82 23.99 -12.45
CA SER A 161 1.23 25.31 -12.27
C SER A 161 2.28 26.34 -12.66
N ALA A 162 2.24 26.76 -13.92
CA ALA A 162 3.04 27.86 -14.43
C ALA A 162 2.60 29.16 -13.73
N ILE A 163 3.23 29.45 -12.59
CA ILE A 163 3.22 30.79 -12.00
C ILE A 163 3.97 31.68 -13.00
N SER A 164 3.22 32.49 -13.74
CA SER A 164 3.78 33.55 -14.58
C SER A 164 4.36 34.62 -13.67
N ILE A 165 5.65 34.51 -13.35
CA ILE A 165 6.39 35.57 -12.68
C ILE A 165 6.82 36.57 -13.75
N THR A 166 6.09 37.68 -13.87
CA THR A 166 6.50 38.83 -14.66
C THR A 166 7.70 39.50 -13.98
N VAL A 167 8.90 39.23 -14.51
CA VAL A 167 10.11 39.96 -14.12
C VAL A 167 10.04 41.39 -14.68
N ALA A 168 9.77 42.35 -13.80
CA ALA A 168 9.88 43.77 -14.11
C ALA A 168 11.37 44.18 -14.10
N SER A 169 11.93 44.40 -15.29
CA SER A 169 13.25 45.00 -15.49
C SER A 169 13.26 46.45 -15.00
N SER A 170 13.88 46.71 -13.85
CA SER A 170 14.26 48.06 -13.43
C SER A 170 15.77 48.22 -13.54
N SER A 171 16.19 49.10 -14.44
CA SER A 171 17.57 49.50 -14.68
C SER A 171 17.96 50.60 -13.69
N VAL A 172 18.93 50.31 -12.82
CA VAL A 172 19.62 51.33 -12.01
C VAL A 172 21.12 51.14 -12.17
N ALA A 173 21.77 52.23 -12.56
CA ALA A 173 23.16 52.31 -12.95
C ALA A 173 24.16 52.23 -11.77
N LEU A 174 25.39 51.88 -12.13
CA LEU A 174 26.62 51.66 -11.36
C LEU A 174 26.99 52.78 -10.37
N PRO A 175 27.85 52.50 -9.36
CA PRO A 175 29.26 52.79 -9.62
C PRO A 175 30.27 51.70 -9.20
N VAL A 176 31.37 51.77 -9.91
CA VAL A 176 32.65 51.05 -9.81
C VAL A 176 33.20 50.99 -8.39
N VAL A 177 33.61 49.80 -7.95
CA VAL A 177 34.69 49.64 -6.98
C VAL A 177 35.64 48.55 -7.45
N THR A 178 36.90 48.95 -7.51
CA THR A 178 38.07 48.26 -8.06
C THR A 178 38.69 47.31 -7.04
N THR A 179 39.45 46.35 -7.55
CA THR A 179 40.49 45.52 -6.89
C THR A 179 40.02 44.29 -6.11
N SER A 180 40.33 43.09 -6.61
CA SER A 180 41.57 42.40 -6.25
C SER A 180 41.58 40.93 -6.71
N THR A 181 42.71 40.58 -7.33
CA THR A 181 43.39 39.27 -7.29
C THR A 181 42.67 38.04 -7.85
N LEU A 182 43.16 37.66 -9.04
CA LEU A 182 43.05 36.34 -9.65
C LEU A 182 43.74 35.29 -8.79
N THR A 183 42.97 34.36 -8.23
CA THR A 183 43.47 33.04 -7.84
C THR A 183 42.77 32.00 -8.70
N SER A 184 43.56 31.44 -9.60
CA SER A 184 43.28 30.28 -10.45
C SER A 184 42.87 29.07 -9.61
N PHE A 185 41.66 28.56 -9.83
CA PHE A 185 41.33 27.17 -9.54
C PHE A 185 41.00 26.46 -10.85
N SER A 186 41.84 25.49 -11.14
CA SER A 186 41.79 24.63 -12.31
C SER A 186 40.51 23.81 -12.32
N ALA A 187 39.78 23.88 -13.43
CA ALA A 187 38.75 22.92 -13.78
C ALA A 187 39.41 21.57 -14.05
N THR A 188 39.20 20.60 -13.16
CA THR A 188 39.47 19.19 -13.48
C THR A 188 38.25 18.66 -14.23
N SER A 189 38.38 18.63 -15.56
CA SER A 189 37.54 17.81 -16.42
C SER A 189 37.66 16.35 -16.01
N SER A 190 36.59 15.77 -15.47
CA SER A 190 36.46 14.32 -15.38
C SER A 190 35.61 13.85 -16.56
N THR A 191 36.35 13.25 -17.48
CA THR A 191 35.96 12.64 -18.74
C THR A 191 34.83 11.63 -18.57
N PHE A 192 33.79 11.81 -19.37
CA PHE A 192 32.81 10.79 -19.72
C PHE A 192 33.54 9.54 -20.23
N THR A 193 33.43 8.43 -19.51
CA THR A 193 33.84 7.10 -20.00
C THR A 193 32.59 6.28 -20.21
N SER A 194 32.10 6.30 -21.44
CA SER A 194 31.11 5.34 -21.94
C SER A 194 31.81 3.99 -22.17
N VAL A 195 31.51 3.00 -21.32
CA VAL A 195 31.79 1.59 -21.63
C VAL A 195 30.49 0.94 -22.07
N ALA A 196 30.46 0.62 -23.37
CA ALA A 196 29.46 -0.21 -23.99
C ALA A 196 29.75 -1.69 -23.72
N ALA A 197 28.65 -2.45 -23.66
CA ALA A 197 28.52 -3.88 -23.94
C ALA A 197 29.31 -4.85 -23.05
N SER A 198 28.58 -5.77 -22.42
CA SER A 198 28.56 -7.16 -22.91
C SER A 198 27.41 -7.91 -22.26
N SER A 199 26.57 -8.46 -23.12
CA SER A 199 25.66 -9.55 -22.87
C SER A 199 26.43 -10.79 -22.41
N SER A 200 25.94 -11.44 -21.36
CA SER A 200 26.26 -12.83 -21.05
C SER A 200 24.98 -13.53 -20.60
N SER A 201 24.39 -14.23 -21.57
CA SER A 201 23.49 -15.35 -21.38
C SER A 201 24.22 -16.45 -20.61
N SER A 202 23.65 -16.88 -19.49
CA SER A 202 23.98 -18.16 -18.86
C SER A 202 22.71 -18.98 -18.81
N SER A 203 22.66 -19.97 -19.69
CA SER A 203 21.81 -21.14 -19.60
C SER A 203 22.22 -21.92 -18.35
N ASP A 204 21.29 -22.12 -17.42
CA ASP A 204 21.40 -23.17 -16.41
C ASP A 204 20.52 -24.33 -16.87
N ASP A 205 21.16 -25.25 -17.58
CA ASP A 205 20.68 -26.62 -17.77
C ASP A 205 20.92 -27.36 -16.44
N GLY A 206 19.83 -27.63 -15.74
CA GLY A 206 19.80 -28.47 -14.54
C GLY A 206 18.77 -29.58 -14.75
N ASP A 207 19.28 -30.68 -15.29
CA ASP A 207 18.61 -31.96 -15.50
C ASP A 207 17.97 -32.55 -14.23
N ASP A 208 16.90 -33.30 -14.49
CA ASP A 208 16.60 -34.61 -13.93
C ASP A 208 16.04 -34.79 -12.49
N ASP A 209 14.86 -35.43 -12.52
CA ASP A 209 14.40 -36.55 -11.69
C ASP A 209 13.59 -36.33 -10.39
N ASP A 210 12.54 -37.16 -10.33
CA ASP A 210 11.74 -37.61 -9.18
C ASP A 210 10.50 -36.81 -8.75
N LEU A 211 9.45 -36.93 -9.57
CA LEU A 211 8.06 -36.90 -9.10
C LEU A 211 7.62 -38.30 -8.63
N PRO A 212 7.46 -38.55 -7.32
CA PRO A 212 6.65 -39.67 -6.87
C PRO A 212 5.16 -39.32 -6.98
N TYR A 213 4.56 -39.90 -8.00
CA TYR A 213 3.14 -40.19 -8.10
C TYR A 213 2.62 -40.80 -6.76
N CYS A 214 1.64 -40.16 -6.13
CA CYS A 214 0.84 -40.78 -5.07
C CYS A 214 -0.63 -40.60 -5.45
N ASP A 215 -1.08 -41.54 -6.27
CA ASP A 215 -2.47 -41.95 -6.37
C ASP A 215 -2.95 -42.53 -5.02
N GLU A 216 -4.26 -42.56 -4.88
CA GLU A 216 -5.09 -43.34 -3.93
C GLU A 216 -5.40 -42.68 -2.58
N LEU A 217 -6.56 -42.00 -2.51
CA LEU A 217 -7.76 -42.43 -1.75
C LEU A 217 -9.04 -41.78 -2.28
#